data_AF-A0AAW0M6N6-F1
#
_entry.id   AF-A0AAW0M6N6-F1
#
_cell.length_a   1.000
_cell.length_b   1.000
_cell.length_c   1.000
_cell.angle_alpha   90.00
_cell.angle_beta   90.00
_cell.angle_gamma   90.00
#
_symmetry.space_group_name_H-M   'P 1'
#
loop_
_entity.id
_entity.type
_entity.pdbx_description
1 polymer ?
#
loop_
_entity_poly.entity_id
_entity_poly.type
_entity_poly.pdbx_seq_one_letter_code
_entity_poly.pdbx_strand_id
1 'polypeptide(L)'
;MFILSSCTVNKLAIASSGTIQHLIQFLNGDYGGVNNLNSIITQAKLDAIATLHNLSTCDQIIPSIASSEKALCEIASTHGVICAKVETMEDGSPQCQEHAVGILLLICQSNKERYRGLLLREGVMPGLLQLSVHGTWRAKDMARELLLLLRDCSSYSLRNEQPKVKLIEAIMQEIDARENMDMTTLIEMMKKWNNGKYKKNRKVGVRKRFFL
;
A
#
# COMPACT_ATOMS: atom_id res chain seq x y z
N MET A 1 -7.45 25.88 15.48
CA MET A 1 -6.85 24.54 15.67
C MET A 1 -5.45 24.43 15.07
N PHE A 2 -5.19 25.01 13.89
CA PHE A 2 -3.88 24.99 13.19
C PHE A 2 -2.64 25.36 14.02
N ILE A 3 -2.72 26.37 14.89
CA ILE A 3 -1.56 26.83 15.67
C ILE A 3 -1.11 25.74 16.67
N LEU A 4 -2.06 25.03 17.27
CA LEU A 4 -1.76 24.01 18.28
C LEU A 4 -1.12 22.75 17.69
N SER A 5 -1.56 22.31 16.51
CA SER A 5 -1.01 21.13 15.83
C SER A 5 0.37 21.39 15.21
N SER A 6 0.71 22.65 14.92
CA SER A 6 2.01 23.05 14.37
C SER A 6 3.13 23.02 15.42
N CYS A 7 2.81 23.26 16.69
CA CYS A 7 3.75 23.24 17.81
C CYS A 7 4.22 21.81 18.13
N THR A 8 5.52 21.53 18.00
CA THR A 8 6.11 20.21 18.25
C THR A 8 5.84 19.64 19.65
N VAL A 9 5.83 20.50 20.67
CA VAL A 9 5.58 20.14 22.08
C VAL A 9 4.17 19.57 22.29
N ASN A 10 3.19 20.01 21.49
CA ASN A 10 1.79 19.66 21.70
C ASN A 10 1.36 18.41 20.92
N LYS A 11 2.16 17.97 19.93
CA LYS A 11 1.75 16.91 18.99
C LYS A 11 1.40 15.61 19.69
N LEU A 12 2.23 15.17 20.64
CA LEU A 12 1.98 13.93 21.40
C LEU A 12 0.77 14.04 22.31
N ALA A 13 0.59 15.18 22.97
CA ALA A 13 -0.58 15.42 23.82
C ALA A 13 -1.89 15.39 22.99
N ILE A 14 -1.89 16.02 21.81
CA ILE A 14 -3.02 16.00 20.87
C ILE A 14 -3.26 14.59 20.31
N ALA A 15 -2.20 13.82 20.05
CA ALA A 15 -2.35 12.43 19.62
C ALA A 15 -2.99 11.57 20.73
N SER A 16 -2.53 11.73 21.96
CA SER A 16 -3.05 11.01 23.14
C SER A 16 -4.47 11.39 23.52
N SER A 17 -4.96 12.58 23.15
CA SER A 17 -6.35 12.99 23.39
C SER A 17 -7.37 12.35 22.43
N GLY A 18 -6.93 11.50 21.51
CA GLY A 18 -7.78 10.84 20.52
C GLY A 18 -8.21 11.76 19.37
N THR A 19 -7.62 12.95 19.25
CA THR A 19 -7.95 13.92 18.20
C THR A 19 -7.75 13.34 16.80
N ILE A 20 -6.76 12.47 16.61
CA ILE A 20 -6.50 11.80 15.33
C ILE A 20 -7.72 10.97 14.90
N GLN A 21 -8.32 10.19 15.80
CA GLN A 21 -9.49 9.37 15.46
C GLN A 21 -10.70 10.24 15.11
N HIS A 22 -10.90 11.34 15.83
CA HIS A 22 -12.00 12.28 15.56
C HIS A 22 -11.84 12.97 14.20
N LEU A 23 -10.62 13.40 13.85
CA LEU A 23 -10.32 14.00 12.54
C LEU A 23 -10.55 12.99 11.40
N ILE A 24 -10.09 11.75 11.58
CA ILE A 24 -10.32 10.67 10.60
C ILE A 24 -11.81 10.37 10.44
N GLN A 25 -12.56 10.28 11.53
CA GLN A 25 -14.00 10.07 11.49
C GLN A 25 -14.72 11.22 10.76
N PHE A 26 -14.27 12.45 10.99
CA PHE A 26 -14.80 13.64 10.32
C PHE A 26 -14.54 13.61 8.80
N LEU A 27 -13.32 13.22 8.38
CA LEU A 27 -12.99 13.08 6.95
C LEU A 27 -13.88 12.04 6.26
N ASN A 28 -14.13 10.91 6.94
CA ASN A 28 -14.98 9.82 6.46
C ASN A 28 -16.48 10.15 6.46
N GLY A 29 -16.90 11.29 7.02
CA GLY A 29 -18.30 11.69 7.06
C GLY A 29 -18.81 12.08 5.67
N ASP A 30 -19.82 11.38 5.19
CA ASP A 30 -20.61 11.78 4.01
C ASP A 30 -21.72 12.73 4.45
N TYR A 31 -21.39 14.02 4.52
CA TYR A 31 -22.34 15.08 4.80
C TYR A 31 -23.03 15.53 3.49
N GLY A 32 -23.55 14.58 2.72
CA GLY A 32 -24.30 14.83 1.50
C GLY A 32 -25.72 15.32 1.81
N GLY A 33 -26.03 16.59 1.52
CA GLY A 33 -27.44 17.01 1.46
C GLY A 33 -27.79 18.48 1.67
N VAL A 34 -26.86 19.41 1.93
CA VAL A 34 -27.23 20.83 2.12
C VAL A 34 -26.36 21.76 1.29
N ASN A 35 -26.97 22.29 0.24
CA ASN A 35 -26.34 23.01 -0.87
C ASN A 35 -25.56 24.26 -0.45
N ASN A 36 -25.83 24.79 0.76
CA ASN A 36 -25.17 25.96 1.35
C ASN A 36 -24.06 25.60 2.37
N LEU A 37 -24.03 24.36 2.89
CA LEU A 37 -23.01 23.90 3.84
C LEU A 37 -21.83 23.20 3.17
N ASN A 38 -21.94 22.85 1.88
CA ASN A 38 -20.88 22.15 1.15
C ASN A 38 -19.54 22.89 1.21
N SER A 39 -19.53 24.22 1.04
CA SER A 39 -18.29 25.01 1.12
C SER A 39 -17.67 24.98 2.51
N ILE A 40 -18.49 25.05 3.56
CA ILE A 40 -18.03 25.05 4.96
C ILE A 40 -17.48 23.66 5.34
N ILE A 41 -18.17 22.60 4.93
CA ILE A 41 -17.76 21.22 5.16
C ILE A 41 -16.48 20.90 4.38
N THR A 42 -16.39 21.33 3.12
CA THR A 42 -15.16 21.19 2.32
C THR A 42 -14.00 21.90 3.01
N GLN A 43 -14.17 23.16 3.43
CA GLN A 43 -13.11 23.88 4.15
C GLN A 43 -12.70 23.20 5.46
N ALA A 44 -13.67 22.69 6.23
CA ALA A 44 -13.37 21.95 7.46
C ALA A 44 -12.62 20.64 7.17
N LYS A 45 -12.91 19.94 6.07
CA LYS A 45 -12.15 18.74 5.66
C LYS A 45 -10.72 19.11 5.25
N LEU A 46 -10.53 20.22 4.54
CA LEU A 46 -9.21 20.75 4.20
C LEU A 46 -8.39 21.09 5.46
N ASP A 47 -9.02 21.75 6.45
CA ASP A 47 -8.38 22.08 7.72
C ASP A 47 -8.01 20.82 8.53
N ALA A 48 -8.84 19.77 8.46
CA ALA A 48 -8.56 18.48 9.09
C ALA A 48 -7.33 17.80 8.47
N ILE A 49 -7.21 17.81 7.13
CA ILE A 49 -6.04 17.25 6.42
C ILE A 49 -4.77 17.99 6.79
N ALA A 50 -4.80 19.32 6.79
CA ALA A 50 -3.65 20.11 7.17
C ALA A 50 -3.25 19.91 8.65
N THR A 51 -4.24 19.72 9.53
CA THR A 51 -3.99 19.34 10.92
C THR A 51 -3.32 17.96 11.02
N LEU A 52 -3.79 16.97 10.25
CA LEU A 52 -3.17 15.65 10.18
C LEU A 52 -1.73 15.72 9.63
N HIS A 53 -1.47 16.56 8.64
CA HIS A 53 -0.12 16.81 8.12
C HIS A 53 0.82 17.37 9.20
N ASN A 54 0.37 18.38 9.94
CA ASN A 54 1.18 18.94 11.03
C ASN A 54 1.47 17.90 12.11
N LEU A 55 0.53 17.00 12.41
CA LEU A 55 0.73 15.89 13.34
C LEU A 55 1.64 14.80 12.76
N SER A 56 1.55 14.49 11.46
CA SER A 56 2.34 13.43 10.81
C SER A 56 3.83 13.77 10.70
N THR A 57 4.22 15.04 10.86
CA THR A 57 5.64 15.43 11.01
C THR A 57 6.28 14.94 12.32
N CYS A 58 5.53 14.22 13.16
CA CYS A 58 6.05 13.49 14.32
C CYS A 58 5.96 11.97 14.07
N ASP A 59 7.11 11.31 13.99
CA ASP A 59 7.20 9.88 13.62
C ASP A 59 6.40 8.95 14.52
N GLN A 60 6.25 9.32 15.80
CA GLN A 60 5.52 8.53 16.80
C GLN A 60 4.01 8.51 16.53
N ILE A 61 3.50 9.49 15.77
CA ILE A 61 2.07 9.63 15.44
C ILE A 61 1.72 8.92 14.12
N ILE A 62 2.70 8.74 13.24
CA ILE A 62 2.52 8.13 11.93
C ILE A 62 1.78 6.77 12.00
N PRO A 63 2.11 5.84 12.92
CA PRO A 63 1.38 4.57 13.03
C PRO A 63 -0.11 4.74 13.32
N SER A 64 -0.48 5.75 14.12
CA SER A 64 -1.88 6.04 14.44
C SER A 64 -2.65 6.52 13.23
N ILE A 65 -2.05 7.36 12.38
CA ILE A 65 -2.68 7.83 11.13
C ILE A 65 -2.75 6.68 10.12
N ALA A 66 -1.63 5.98 9.92
CA ALA A 66 -1.51 4.91 8.92
C ALA A 66 -2.29 3.63 9.25
N SER A 67 -2.70 3.45 10.51
CA SER A 67 -3.60 2.36 10.91
C SER A 67 -5.03 2.52 10.40
N SER A 68 -5.41 3.71 9.92
CA SER A 68 -6.70 3.94 9.31
C SER A 68 -6.62 3.91 7.79
N GLU A 69 -7.03 2.77 7.21
CA GLU A 69 -7.13 2.58 5.76
C GLU A 69 -8.02 3.65 5.11
N LYS A 70 -9.16 3.95 5.74
CA LYS A 70 -10.08 4.99 5.26
C LYS A 70 -9.47 6.39 5.28
N ALA A 71 -8.66 6.72 6.30
CA ALA A 71 -7.97 8.00 6.34
C ALA A 71 -7.02 8.15 5.14
N LEU A 72 -6.29 7.09 4.79
CA LEU A 72 -5.37 7.09 3.66
C LEU A 72 -6.11 7.19 2.33
N CYS A 73 -7.23 6.47 2.19
CA CYS A 73 -8.13 6.61 1.05
C CYS A 73 -8.63 8.05 0.91
N GLU A 74 -9.17 8.67 1.98
CA GLU A 74 -9.68 10.05 1.95
C GLU A 74 -8.58 11.07 1.66
N ILE A 75 -7.39 10.92 2.26
CA ILE A 75 -6.24 11.79 1.99
C ILE A 75 -5.81 11.68 0.53
N ALA A 76 -5.70 10.47 -0.02
CA ALA A 76 -5.38 10.27 -1.43
C ALA A 76 -6.50 10.73 -2.37
N SER A 77 -7.76 10.55 -1.94
CA SER A 77 -8.97 10.94 -2.66
C SER A 77 -9.31 12.40 -2.48
N THR A 78 -8.60 13.18 -1.66
CA THR A 78 -8.83 14.63 -1.57
C THR A 78 -8.61 15.30 -2.94
N HIS A 79 -7.84 14.68 -3.83
CA HIS A 79 -7.80 15.06 -5.25
C HIS A 79 -9.00 14.53 -6.05
N GLY A 80 -9.47 13.30 -5.80
CA GLY A 80 -10.57 12.66 -6.53
C GLY A 80 -11.99 13.12 -6.15
N VAL A 81 -12.27 13.33 -4.87
CA VAL A 81 -13.56 13.82 -4.35
C VAL A 81 -13.77 15.29 -4.69
N ILE A 82 -12.69 16.05 -4.91
CA ILE A 82 -12.76 17.45 -5.34
C ILE A 82 -12.74 17.59 -6.87
N CYS A 83 -12.03 16.75 -7.62
CA CYS A 83 -12.05 16.82 -9.09
C CYS A 83 -13.24 16.12 -9.74
N ALA A 84 -13.84 15.09 -9.14
CA ALA A 84 -14.90 14.31 -9.80
C ALA A 84 -16.31 14.88 -9.66
N LYS A 85 -16.54 15.89 -8.81
CA LYS A 85 -17.89 16.42 -8.56
C LYS A 85 -18.03 17.93 -8.76
N VAL A 86 -17.16 18.55 -9.56
CA VAL A 86 -17.45 19.90 -10.04
C VAL A 86 -16.88 20.14 -11.43
N GLU A 87 -17.71 19.95 -12.44
CA GLU A 87 -17.55 20.60 -13.76
C GLU A 87 -17.66 22.15 -13.65
N THR A 88 -17.72 22.72 -12.44
CA THR A 88 -17.96 24.17 -12.21
C THR A 88 -17.28 24.78 -10.97
N MET A 89 -16.34 24.13 -10.27
CA MET A 89 -15.60 24.79 -9.19
C MET A 89 -14.12 24.46 -9.23
N GLU A 90 -13.35 25.52 -8.98
CA GLU A 90 -11.90 25.59 -8.98
C GLU A 90 -11.22 24.36 -8.38
N ASP A 91 -10.14 23.98 -9.05
CA ASP A 91 -9.01 23.19 -8.56
C ASP A 91 -8.93 23.19 -7.03
N GLY A 92 -8.90 22.00 -6.40
CA GLY A 92 -8.80 21.92 -4.93
C GLY A 92 -7.65 22.76 -4.38
N SER A 93 -7.78 23.30 -3.16
CA SER A 93 -6.77 24.20 -2.56
C SER A 93 -5.34 23.67 -2.76
N PRO A 94 -4.42 24.44 -3.38
CA PRO A 94 -3.08 23.97 -3.71
C PRO A 94 -2.29 23.49 -2.48
N GLN A 95 -2.52 24.12 -1.33
CA GLN A 95 -1.93 23.73 -0.05
C GLN A 95 -2.41 22.37 0.43
N CYS A 96 -3.68 22.02 0.16
CA CYS A 96 -4.23 20.74 0.58
C CYS A 96 -3.71 19.58 -0.27
N GLN A 97 -3.41 19.84 -1.55
CA GLN A 97 -2.69 18.87 -2.38
C GLN A 97 -1.29 18.59 -1.79
N GLU A 98 -0.57 19.64 -1.41
CA GLU A 98 0.76 19.53 -0.79
C GLU A 98 0.70 18.77 0.54
N HIS A 99 -0.24 19.11 1.42
CA HIS A 99 -0.43 18.41 2.69
C HIS A 99 -0.82 16.94 2.51
N ALA A 100 -1.72 16.64 1.58
CA ALA A 100 -2.17 15.28 1.34
C ALA A 100 -1.02 14.38 0.87
N VAL A 101 -0.29 14.80 -0.16
CA VAL A 101 0.88 14.04 -0.64
C VAL A 101 1.98 13.99 0.41
N GLY A 102 2.19 15.08 1.16
CA GLY A 102 3.15 15.15 2.27
C GLY A 102 2.86 14.10 3.35
N ILE A 103 1.60 13.92 3.75
CA ILE A 103 1.23 12.86 4.71
C ILE A 103 1.56 11.47 4.13
N LEU A 104 1.17 11.18 2.89
CA LEU A 104 1.42 9.88 2.28
C LEU A 104 2.92 9.59 2.14
N LEU A 105 3.71 10.61 1.79
CA LEU A 105 5.16 10.53 1.68
C LEU A 105 5.80 10.25 3.05
N LEU A 106 5.45 11.02 4.09
CA LEU A 106 5.93 10.82 5.46
C LEU A 106 5.60 9.41 5.98
N ILE A 107 4.37 8.94 5.73
CA ILE A 107 3.95 7.59 6.09
C ILE A 107 4.83 6.56 5.38
N CYS A 108 5.00 6.67 4.06
CA CYS A 108 5.82 5.73 3.29
C CYS A 108 7.30 5.75 3.72
N GLN A 109 7.87 6.93 3.98
CA GLN A 109 9.25 7.10 4.43
C GLN A 109 9.48 6.50 5.83
N SER A 110 8.50 6.61 6.75
CA SER A 110 8.63 6.09 8.12
C SER A 110 8.83 4.58 8.19
N ASN A 111 8.15 3.82 7.31
CA ASN A 111 8.31 2.38 7.19
C ASN A 111 7.82 1.91 5.81
N LYS A 112 8.73 1.97 4.85
CA LYS A 112 8.47 1.64 3.45
C LYS A 112 7.88 0.24 3.27
N GLU A 113 8.49 -0.78 3.87
CA GLU A 113 8.04 -2.18 3.72
C GLU A 113 6.62 -2.40 4.25
N ARG A 114 6.28 -1.74 5.37
CA ARG A 114 4.95 -1.84 5.97
C ARG A 114 3.88 -1.09 5.18
N TYR A 115 4.17 0.14 4.78
CA TYR A 115 3.13 1.03 4.25
C TYR A 115 3.04 1.04 2.72
N ARG A 116 4.07 0.59 2.00
CA ARG A 116 4.02 0.48 0.53
C ARG A 116 2.86 -0.40 0.07
N GLY A 117 2.75 -1.62 0.59
CA GLY A 117 1.67 -2.54 0.21
C GLY A 117 0.29 -2.01 0.56
N LEU A 118 0.20 -1.31 1.69
CA LEU A 118 -1.02 -0.66 2.15
C LEU A 118 -1.44 0.45 1.18
N LEU A 119 -0.56 1.41 0.90
CA LEU A 119 -0.82 2.52 -0.04
C LEU A 119 -1.23 2.02 -1.44
N LEU A 120 -0.55 1.00 -1.96
CA LEU A 120 -0.91 0.42 -3.26
C LEU A 120 -2.31 -0.21 -3.26
N ARG A 121 -2.68 -0.90 -2.18
CA ARG A 121 -4.01 -1.53 -2.04
C ARG A 121 -5.12 -0.49 -1.90
N GLU A 122 -4.84 0.61 -1.21
CA GLU A 122 -5.79 1.73 -1.05
C GLU A 122 -5.95 2.57 -2.33
N GLY A 123 -5.29 2.21 -3.44
CA GLY A 123 -5.54 2.83 -4.73
C GLY A 123 -5.01 4.26 -4.84
N VAL A 124 -3.93 4.61 -4.13
CA VAL A 124 -3.35 5.97 -4.21
C VAL A 124 -2.72 6.28 -5.58
N MET A 125 -2.41 5.26 -6.38
CA MET A 125 -1.65 5.39 -7.64
C MET A 125 -2.26 6.35 -8.67
N PRO A 126 -3.58 6.29 -9.00
CA PRO A 126 -4.17 7.22 -9.97
C PRO A 126 -4.07 8.68 -9.52
N GLY A 127 -4.30 8.96 -8.23
CA GLY A 127 -4.17 10.31 -7.66
C GLY A 127 -2.74 10.84 -7.71
N LEU A 128 -1.75 10.01 -7.37
CA LEU A 128 -0.34 10.38 -7.45
C LEU A 128 0.12 10.64 -8.89
N LEU A 129 -0.33 9.83 -9.84
CA LEU A 129 -0.01 10.04 -11.26
C LEU A 129 -0.61 11.35 -11.76
N GLN A 130 -1.86 11.66 -11.39
CA GLN A 130 -2.50 12.92 -11.76
C GLN A 130 -1.75 14.12 -11.18
N LEU A 131 -1.39 14.08 -9.89
CA LEU A 131 -0.64 15.13 -9.20
C LEU A 131 0.77 15.33 -9.78
N SER A 132 1.43 14.26 -10.24
CA SER A 132 2.76 14.35 -10.86
C SER A 132 2.80 15.19 -12.15
N VAL A 133 1.64 15.40 -12.78
CA VAL A 133 1.46 16.15 -14.03
C VAL A 133 0.72 17.47 -13.80
N HIS A 134 -0.34 17.47 -13.00
CA HIS A 134 -1.26 18.60 -12.85
C HIS A 134 -1.13 19.34 -11.52
N GLY A 135 -0.48 18.76 -10.51
CA GLY A 135 -0.35 19.39 -9.19
C GLY A 135 0.54 20.64 -9.17
N THR A 136 0.60 21.28 -7.99
CA THR A 136 1.58 22.34 -7.72
C THR A 136 3.01 21.83 -7.90
N TRP A 137 3.98 22.73 -8.05
CA TRP A 137 5.38 22.32 -8.19
C TRP A 137 5.87 21.50 -6.98
N ARG A 138 5.44 21.82 -5.76
CA ARG A 138 5.76 21.02 -4.57
C ARG A 138 5.03 19.69 -4.55
N ALA A 139 3.74 19.68 -4.86
CA ALA A 139 2.95 18.45 -4.91
C ALA A 139 3.50 17.48 -5.98
N LYS A 140 3.97 18.00 -7.12
CA LYS A 140 4.65 17.25 -8.18
C LYS A 140 5.93 16.59 -7.70
N ASP A 141 6.76 17.34 -7.00
CA ASP A 141 8.05 16.84 -6.48
C ASP A 141 7.83 15.71 -5.48
N MET A 142 6.98 15.94 -4.48
CA MET A 142 6.61 14.92 -3.49
C MET A 142 5.90 13.71 -4.11
N ALA A 143 5.03 13.93 -5.12
CA ALA A 143 4.34 12.83 -5.80
C ALA A 143 5.32 11.95 -6.59
N ARG A 144 6.32 12.56 -7.26
CA ARG A 144 7.38 11.81 -7.96
C ARG A 144 8.23 11.03 -6.98
N GLU A 145 8.62 11.63 -5.86
CA GLU A 145 9.35 10.95 -4.81
C GLU A 145 8.58 9.75 -4.26
N LEU A 146 7.30 9.94 -3.93
CA LEU A 146 6.44 8.86 -3.44
C LEU A 146 6.26 7.75 -4.49
N LEU A 147 6.05 8.10 -5.76
CA LEU A 147 5.98 7.12 -6.84
C LEU A 147 7.26 6.29 -6.96
N LEU A 148 8.44 6.87 -6.73
CA LEU A 148 9.71 6.13 -6.68
C LEU A 148 9.74 5.17 -5.49
N LEU A 149 9.32 5.60 -4.30
CA LEU A 149 9.22 4.73 -3.12
C LEU A 149 8.27 3.55 -3.35
N LEU A 150 7.18 3.77 -4.08
CA LEU A 150 6.22 2.73 -4.42
C LEU A 150 6.72 1.79 -5.54
N ARG A 151 7.60 2.26 -6.43
CA ARG A 151 8.11 1.52 -7.60
C ARG A 151 8.99 0.34 -7.25
N ASP A 152 9.69 0.36 -6.11
CA ASP A 152 10.71 -0.65 -5.80
C ASP A 152 10.14 -2.07 -5.78
N CYS A 153 10.39 -2.78 -6.88
CA CYS A 153 10.26 -4.21 -7.01
C CYS A 153 11.48 -4.90 -6.36
N SER A 154 11.65 -4.75 -5.05
CA SER A 154 12.53 -5.65 -4.28
C SER A 154 11.78 -6.92 -3.82
N SER A 155 10.76 -7.34 -4.57
CA SER A 155 10.26 -8.71 -4.49
C SER A 155 9.69 -9.25 -5.79
N TYR A 156 10.55 -9.39 -6.81
CA TYR A 156 10.70 -10.70 -7.44
C TYR A 156 11.54 -11.62 -6.54
N SER A 157 11.30 -11.60 -5.22
CA SER A 157 11.50 -12.81 -4.46
C SER A 157 10.26 -13.62 -4.86
N LEU A 158 10.34 -14.69 -5.66
CA LEU A 158 11.01 -15.94 -5.29
C LEU A 158 10.88 -16.30 -3.79
N ARG A 159 9.88 -15.74 -3.09
CA ARG A 159 9.56 -16.04 -1.70
C ARG A 159 8.52 -17.16 -1.57
N ASN A 160 8.26 -17.90 -2.65
CA ASN A 160 7.54 -19.18 -2.61
C ASN A 160 8.15 -20.31 -3.48
N GLU A 161 9.38 -20.18 -3.99
CA GLU A 161 10.09 -21.29 -4.67
C GLU A 161 11.54 -21.49 -4.20
N GLN A 162 11.83 -21.19 -2.92
CA GLN A 162 13.07 -21.61 -2.26
C GLN A 162 13.40 -23.12 -2.39
N PRO A 163 12.44 -24.07 -2.46
CA PRO A 163 12.80 -25.47 -2.73
C PRO A 163 13.23 -25.75 -4.18
N LYS A 164 12.89 -24.89 -5.16
CA LYS A 164 13.22 -25.17 -6.58
C LYS A 164 14.58 -24.64 -6.98
N VAL A 165 14.98 -23.44 -6.54
CA VAL A 165 16.28 -22.86 -6.94
C VAL A 165 17.44 -23.65 -6.35
N LYS A 166 17.36 -24.04 -5.06
CA LYS A 166 18.36 -24.94 -4.44
C LYS A 166 18.40 -26.33 -5.07
N LEU A 167 17.25 -26.83 -5.53
CA LEU A 167 17.18 -28.11 -6.25
C LEU A 167 17.79 -28.00 -7.66
N ILE A 168 17.60 -26.87 -8.34
CA ILE A 168 18.19 -26.60 -9.65
C ILE A 168 19.72 -26.47 -9.52
N GLU A 169 20.24 -25.76 -8.52
CA GLU A 169 21.68 -25.71 -8.25
C GLU A 169 22.25 -27.09 -7.90
N ALA A 170 21.56 -27.88 -7.08
CA ALA A 170 21.98 -29.25 -6.75
C ALA A 170 21.92 -30.19 -7.96
N ILE A 171 20.93 -30.03 -8.85
CA ILE A 171 20.84 -30.80 -10.10
C ILE A 171 21.94 -30.37 -11.07
N MET A 172 22.25 -29.07 -11.18
CA MET A 172 23.35 -28.59 -12.02
C MET A 172 24.69 -29.15 -11.53
N GLN A 173 24.94 -29.13 -10.22
CA GLN A 173 26.13 -29.73 -9.62
C GLN A 173 26.22 -31.25 -9.81
N GLU A 174 25.09 -31.97 -9.80
CA GLU A 174 25.04 -33.42 -10.04
C GLU A 174 25.19 -33.79 -11.53
N ILE A 175 24.76 -32.92 -12.44
CA ILE A 175 24.92 -33.10 -13.90
C ILE A 175 26.37 -32.86 -14.30
N ASP A 176 27.00 -31.80 -13.78
CA ASP A 176 28.40 -31.48 -14.04
C ASP A 176 29.35 -32.56 -13.48
N ALA A 177 28.93 -33.31 -12.45
CA ALA A 177 29.66 -34.45 -11.90
C ALA A 177 29.46 -35.78 -12.67
N ARG A 178 28.60 -35.83 -13.69
CA ARG A 178 28.22 -37.06 -14.42
C ARG A 178 28.53 -37.00 -15.92
N GLU A 179 29.64 -36.38 -16.29
CA GLU A 179 30.20 -36.59 -17.62
C GLU A 179 30.51 -38.09 -17.80
N ASN A 180 29.79 -38.73 -18.73
CA ASN A 180 29.79 -40.15 -19.12
C ASN A 180 28.75 -41.08 -18.46
N MET A 181 27.49 -40.66 -18.36
CA MET A 181 26.38 -41.59 -18.11
C MET A 181 25.82 -42.15 -19.43
N ASP A 182 26.06 -43.44 -19.69
CA ASP A 182 25.61 -44.15 -20.89
C ASP A 182 24.08 -44.11 -21.08
N MET A 183 23.62 -43.96 -22.32
CA MET A 183 22.20 -43.74 -22.70
C MET A 183 21.27 -44.87 -22.23
N THR A 184 21.81 -46.09 -22.14
CA THR A 184 21.12 -47.27 -21.62
C THR A 184 20.71 -47.08 -20.15
N THR A 185 21.59 -46.45 -19.36
CA THR A 185 21.40 -46.15 -17.94
C THR A 185 20.34 -45.05 -17.73
N LEU A 186 20.31 -44.04 -18.61
CA LEU A 186 19.30 -42.96 -18.58
C LEU A 186 17.89 -43.49 -18.85
N ILE A 187 17.73 -44.41 -19.82
CA ILE A 187 16.44 -45.03 -20.13
C ILE A 187 15.92 -45.85 -18.94
N GLU A 188 16.81 -46.55 -18.24
CA GLU A 188 16.45 -47.37 -17.09
C GLU A 188 16.06 -46.52 -15.86
N MET A 189 16.74 -45.39 -15.66
CA MET A 189 16.39 -44.41 -14.62
C MET A 189 15.05 -43.71 -14.90
N MET A 190 14.76 -43.35 -16.16
CA MET A 190 13.44 -42.80 -16.52
C MET A 190 12.31 -43.81 -16.29
N LYS A 191 12.52 -45.09 -16.62
CA LYS A 191 11.53 -46.15 -16.35
C LYS A 191 11.26 -46.31 -14.84
N LYS A 192 12.31 -46.27 -14.00
CA LYS A 192 12.18 -46.32 -12.54
C LYS A 192 11.43 -45.11 -11.98
N TRP A 193 11.70 -43.91 -12.50
CA TRP A 193 11.00 -42.70 -12.08
C TRP A 193 9.51 -42.73 -12.43
N ASN A 194 9.18 -43.22 -13.63
CA ASN A 194 7.79 -43.31 -14.07
C ASN A 194 7.01 -44.35 -13.22
N ASN A 195 7.62 -45.52 -12.94
CA ASN A 195 7.02 -46.52 -12.04
C ASN A 195 6.87 -46.05 -10.58
N GLY A 196 7.73 -45.14 -10.11
CA GLY A 196 7.65 -44.56 -8.77
C GLY A 196 6.48 -43.60 -8.56
N LYS A 197 6.01 -42.92 -9.62
CA LYS A 197 4.88 -41.98 -9.53
C LYS A 197 3.51 -42.66 -9.54
N TYR A 198 3.33 -43.79 -10.24
CA TYR A 198 2.04 -44.51 -10.29
C TYR A 198 1.63 -45.16 -8.96
N LYS A 199 2.57 -45.46 -8.05
CA LYS A 199 2.25 -46.05 -6.73
C LYS A 199 1.83 -45.03 -5.66
N LYS A 200 2.23 -43.75 -5.77
CA LYS A 200 1.88 -42.73 -4.76
C LYS A 200 0.51 -42.07 -4.98
N ASN A 201 -0.08 -42.17 -6.17
CA ASN A 201 -1.38 -41.54 -6.49
C ASN A 201 -2.63 -42.42 -6.32
N ARG A 202 -2.55 -43.60 -5.68
CA ARG A 202 -3.71 -44.48 -5.42
C ARG A 202 -4.19 -44.59 -3.96
N LYS A 203 -3.57 -43.87 -3.01
CA LYS A 203 -3.92 -43.99 -1.58
C LYS A 203 -4.22 -42.66 -0.87
N VAL A 204 -4.92 -41.71 -1.50
CA VAL A 204 -5.68 -40.68 -0.77
C VAL A 204 -6.88 -40.30 -1.61
N GLY A 205 -8.03 -40.95 -1.39
CA GLY A 205 -9.19 -40.67 -2.23
C GLY A 205 -10.45 -41.47 -1.96
N VAL A 206 -10.74 -41.93 -0.72
CA VAL A 206 -12.12 -42.27 -0.33
C VAL A 206 -12.28 -42.12 1.19
N ARG A 207 -12.80 -40.98 1.67
CA ARG A 207 -13.67 -40.95 2.85
C ARG A 207 -14.97 -40.29 2.42
N LYS A 208 -15.96 -41.14 2.15
CA LYS A 208 -17.35 -40.74 1.91
C LYS A 208 -17.87 -40.00 3.15
N ARG A 209 -18.41 -38.79 2.95
CA ARG A 209 -19.35 -38.17 3.88
C ARG A 209 -20.61 -39.03 3.87
N PHE A 210 -20.90 -39.70 4.98
CA PHE A 210 -22.27 -40.12 5.31
C PHE A 210 -22.87 -38.98 6.15
N PHE A 211 -23.92 -38.36 5.64
CA PHE A 211 -24.89 -37.62 6.44
C PHE A 211 -25.93 -38.65 6.90
N LEU A 212 -26.10 -38.77 8.21
CA LEU A 212 -27.36 -39.04 8.89
C LEU A 212 -27.48 -37.99 9.99
#